data_AF-A0A2S5PCB2-F1
#
_entry.id   AF-A0A2S5PCB2-F1
#
_cell.length_a   1.000
_cell.length_b   1.000
_cell.length_c   1.000
_cell.angle_alpha   90.00
_cell.angle_beta   90.00
_cell.angle_gamma   90.00
#
_symmetry.space_group_name_H-M   'P 1'
#
loop_
_entity.id
_entity.type
_entity.pdbx_description
1 polymer ?
#
loop_
_entity_poly.entity_id
_entity_poly.type
_entity_poly.pdbx_seq_one_letter_code
_entity_poly.pdbx_strand_id
1 'polypeptide(L)'
;MRTTSKSPERSLGSATDSKPAQDVAALSAELDSQVGRFNLPARREIRRLVRSSSRLADLATVFPGAIYAIASRRGPAANRLQAISLVEQGAPLKAVAKSLDLPLWLKRLPPEAFQGPLGRLPAGEVFTRRVANRIPRTMAETACWLDTMTFATESCHDDFALWLAEQHLYTEPSEPERLFAVLAAYAWFSGSPATRAHQLIVVPWRAEIGFDTAVCAAKSWLNRLRLVMQLDQGVITDPWLEGGTAMGLDFVALIDQREILEESQSMQNCADQYAERLSRDKCRLFSVRRSGTRIATLEIGPHPRETGVLTITQLKARHNMPVPGDVWQAAHAWLSCQTGLKRIPPMMAPDRPLKVETWEALMAPYRQKTNGAHWLPENATLSAFGQLDNDLADLARRAGVSSWLFT
;
A
#
# COMPACT_ATOMS: atom_id res chain seq x y z
N MET A 1 -88.82 2.91 14.12
CA MET A 1 -90.06 2.12 13.91
C MET A 1 -90.00 1.54 12.50
N ARG A 2 -89.51 0.29 12.35
CA ARG A 2 -90.26 -0.95 11.96
C ARG A 2 -91.10 -0.77 10.69
N THR A 3 -90.75 -1.40 9.57
CA THR A 3 -91.14 -2.78 9.19
C THR A 3 -90.17 -3.32 8.10
N THR A 4 -89.43 -4.41 8.31
CA THR A 4 -89.70 -5.83 7.96
C THR A 4 -89.99 -6.14 6.49
N SER A 5 -89.06 -6.84 5.83
CA SER A 5 -89.36 -7.84 4.80
C SER A 5 -88.33 -8.99 4.87
N LYS A 6 -88.82 -10.22 4.76
CA LYS A 6 -88.21 -11.53 5.05
C LYS A 6 -87.68 -12.19 3.77
N SER A 7 -86.52 -12.88 3.89
CA SER A 7 -86.09 -14.24 3.41
C SER A 7 -86.40 -14.71 1.96
N PRO A 8 -85.65 -15.67 1.34
CA PRO A 8 -85.01 -16.84 1.97
C PRO A 8 -83.68 -17.39 1.39
N GLU A 9 -83.10 -18.32 2.17
CA GLU A 9 -82.33 -19.54 1.82
C GLU A 9 -81.52 -19.65 0.52
N ARG A 10 -80.22 -20.00 0.65
CA ARG A 10 -79.70 -21.33 0.20
C ARG A 10 -78.23 -21.52 0.59
N SER A 11 -77.94 -22.71 1.10
CA SER A 11 -76.60 -23.25 1.30
C SER A 11 -75.93 -23.54 -0.04
N LEU A 12 -74.59 -23.51 -0.08
CA LEU A 12 -73.71 -24.56 -0.63
C LEU A 12 -72.26 -24.09 -0.54
N GLY A 13 -71.38 -25.01 -0.14
CA GLY A 13 -70.00 -24.75 0.26
C GLY A 13 -69.07 -24.29 -0.85
N SER A 14 -67.94 -23.73 -0.43
CA SER A 14 -66.75 -23.58 -1.26
C SER A 14 -65.53 -23.91 -0.42
N ALA A 15 -64.93 -25.04 -0.79
CA ALA A 15 -63.56 -25.49 -0.59
C ALA A 15 -62.63 -24.58 0.25
N THR A 16 -62.20 -25.15 1.38
CA THR A 16 -60.94 -24.83 2.03
C THR A 16 -59.80 -25.00 1.04
N ASP A 17 -59.30 -23.86 0.55
CA ASP A 17 -58.12 -23.76 -0.30
C ASP A 17 -56.88 -23.87 0.61
N SER A 18 -56.54 -25.10 0.97
CA SER A 18 -55.36 -25.44 1.76
C SER A 18 -54.10 -25.25 0.92
N LYS A 19 -53.57 -24.02 0.91
CA LYS A 19 -52.16 -23.77 0.52
C LYS A 19 -51.25 -24.70 1.33
N PRO A 20 -50.40 -25.52 0.70
CA PRO A 20 -49.38 -26.24 1.45
C PRO A 20 -48.34 -25.20 1.91
N ALA A 21 -48.37 -24.88 3.20
CA ALA A 21 -47.22 -24.29 3.86
C ALA A 21 -46.06 -25.28 3.71
N GLN A 22 -45.10 -24.98 2.83
CA GLN A 22 -43.82 -25.64 2.85
C GLN A 22 -43.22 -25.37 4.23
N ASP A 23 -43.27 -26.37 5.11
CA ASP A 23 -42.51 -26.39 6.36
C ASP A 23 -41.04 -26.28 6.00
N VAL A 24 -40.53 -25.06 6.06
CA VAL A 24 -39.09 -24.80 6.02
C VAL A 24 -38.56 -25.33 7.35
N ALA A 25 -38.07 -26.57 7.33
CA ALA A 25 -37.43 -27.19 8.49
C ALA A 25 -36.47 -26.19 9.13
N ALA A 26 -36.71 -25.87 10.40
CA ALA A 26 -35.88 -24.94 11.15
C ALA A 26 -34.44 -25.47 11.20
N LEU A 27 -33.47 -24.58 10.98
CA LEU A 27 -32.06 -24.94 11.12
C LEU A 27 -31.79 -25.26 12.59
N SER A 28 -30.84 -26.17 12.86
CA SER A 28 -30.39 -26.37 14.25
C SER A 28 -29.83 -25.05 14.80
N ALA A 29 -30.03 -24.79 16.09
CA ALA A 29 -29.58 -23.56 16.73
C ALA A 29 -28.06 -23.32 16.55
N GLU A 30 -27.27 -24.40 16.54
CA GLU A 30 -25.83 -24.37 16.29
C GLU A 30 -25.49 -23.92 14.87
N LEU A 31 -26.18 -24.47 13.86
CA LEU A 31 -25.97 -24.09 12.47
C LEU A 31 -26.44 -22.67 12.19
N ASP A 32 -27.56 -22.24 12.79
CA ASP A 32 -28.03 -20.86 12.69
C ASP A 32 -27.04 -19.87 13.34
N SER A 33 -26.42 -20.25 14.46
CA SER A 33 -25.34 -19.49 15.10
C SER A 33 -24.12 -19.40 14.18
N GLN A 34 -23.67 -20.53 13.61
CA GLN A 34 -22.55 -20.58 12.67
C GLN A 34 -22.80 -19.72 11.43
N VAL A 35 -23.99 -19.80 10.83
CA VAL A 35 -24.35 -18.96 9.67
C VAL A 35 -24.47 -17.48 10.08
N GLY A 36 -24.91 -17.20 11.31
CA GLY A 36 -24.97 -15.87 11.89
C GLY A 36 -23.64 -15.12 11.92
N ARG A 37 -22.51 -15.85 11.88
CA ARG A 37 -21.14 -15.28 11.91
C ARG A 37 -20.68 -14.69 10.58
N PHE A 38 -21.26 -15.09 9.46
CA PHE A 38 -20.94 -14.49 8.15
C PHE A 38 -21.50 -13.06 8.03
N ASN A 39 -20.89 -12.25 7.15
CA ASN A 39 -21.38 -10.91 6.86
C ASN A 39 -22.85 -10.91 6.39
N LEU A 40 -23.56 -9.80 6.62
CA LEU A 40 -24.99 -9.69 6.29
C LEU A 40 -25.31 -9.97 4.80
N PRO A 41 -24.53 -9.46 3.82
CA PRO A 41 -24.81 -9.69 2.40
C PRO A 41 -24.81 -11.17 1.99
N ALA A 42 -23.84 -11.96 2.46
CA ALA A 42 -23.74 -13.39 2.10
C ALA A 42 -24.64 -14.27 2.97
N ARG A 43 -24.94 -13.87 4.21
CA ARG A 43 -25.67 -14.68 5.20
C ARG A 43 -27.00 -15.23 4.68
N ARG A 44 -27.79 -14.42 3.96
CA ARG A 44 -29.08 -14.86 3.41
C ARG A 44 -28.92 -16.02 2.43
N GLU A 45 -27.94 -15.90 1.54
CA GLU A 45 -27.69 -16.92 0.52
C GLU A 45 -27.06 -18.17 1.13
N ILE A 46 -26.17 -18.02 2.11
CA ILE A 46 -25.64 -19.14 2.89
C ILE A 46 -26.79 -19.90 3.59
N ARG A 47 -27.72 -19.19 4.24
CA ARG A 47 -28.93 -19.82 4.84
C ARG A 47 -29.73 -20.61 3.82
N ARG A 48 -29.89 -20.08 2.60
CA ARG A 48 -30.59 -20.77 1.51
C ARG A 48 -29.88 -22.07 1.12
N LEU A 49 -28.56 -22.02 0.97
CA LEU A 49 -27.72 -23.16 0.59
C LEU A 49 -27.69 -24.26 1.68
N VAL A 50 -27.52 -23.90 2.95
CA VAL A 50 -27.45 -24.90 4.03
C VAL A 50 -28.81 -25.57 4.30
N ARG A 51 -29.92 -24.90 3.97
CA ARG A 51 -31.28 -25.50 4.04
C ARG A 51 -31.56 -26.47 2.89
N SER A 52 -30.90 -26.32 1.74
CA SER A 52 -31.13 -27.19 0.59
C SER A 52 -30.36 -28.50 0.66
N SER A 53 -29.28 -28.59 1.44
CA SER A 53 -28.48 -29.80 1.57
C SER A 53 -27.72 -29.85 2.89
N SER A 54 -27.80 -30.99 3.60
CA SER A 54 -27.01 -31.23 4.81
C SER A 54 -25.51 -31.20 4.54
N ARG A 55 -25.06 -31.58 3.33
CA ARG A 55 -23.64 -31.47 2.93
C ARG A 55 -23.19 -30.02 2.77
N LEU A 56 -24.07 -29.12 2.34
CA LEU A 56 -23.77 -27.69 2.30
C LEU A 56 -23.74 -27.08 3.71
N ALA A 57 -24.56 -27.60 4.63
CA ALA A 57 -24.45 -27.26 6.06
C ALA A 57 -23.09 -27.69 6.64
N ASP A 58 -22.64 -28.92 6.37
CA ASP A 58 -21.31 -29.39 6.77
C ASP A 58 -20.20 -28.48 6.21
N LEU A 59 -20.31 -28.09 4.93
CA LEU A 59 -19.35 -27.21 4.26
C LEU A 59 -19.20 -25.86 4.97
N ALA A 60 -20.29 -25.28 5.48
CA ALA A 60 -20.25 -24.01 6.20
C ALA A 60 -19.46 -24.08 7.51
N THR A 61 -19.28 -25.27 8.06
CA THR A 61 -18.47 -25.54 9.25
C THR A 61 -17.03 -25.90 8.90
N VAL A 62 -16.82 -26.81 7.94
CA VAL A 62 -15.47 -27.35 7.65
C VAL A 62 -14.66 -26.53 6.64
N PHE A 63 -15.33 -25.71 5.82
CA PHE A 63 -14.68 -24.86 4.84
C PHE A 63 -15.46 -23.55 4.59
N PRO A 64 -15.46 -22.61 5.55
CA PRO A 64 -16.21 -21.35 5.45
C PRO A 64 -15.94 -20.55 4.18
N GLY A 65 -14.70 -20.51 3.69
CA GLY A 65 -14.36 -19.81 2.45
C GLY A 65 -15.01 -20.39 1.19
N ALA A 66 -15.24 -21.69 1.15
CA ALA A 66 -15.91 -22.33 0.01
C ALA A 66 -17.40 -22.01 -0.03
N ILE A 67 -18.11 -22.13 1.10
CA ILE A 67 -19.54 -21.78 1.15
C ILE A 67 -19.73 -20.28 0.86
N TYR A 68 -18.83 -19.43 1.35
CA TYR A 68 -18.87 -17.99 1.09
C TYR A 68 -18.65 -17.67 -0.39
N ALA A 69 -17.69 -18.31 -1.06
CA ALA A 69 -17.46 -18.12 -2.49
C ALA A 69 -18.66 -18.54 -3.36
N ILE A 70 -19.36 -19.62 -2.98
CA ILE A 70 -20.60 -20.03 -3.64
C ILE A 70 -21.69 -18.98 -3.44
N ALA A 71 -21.90 -18.55 -2.18
CA ALA A 71 -22.95 -17.60 -1.81
C ALA A 71 -22.74 -16.19 -2.40
N SER A 72 -21.49 -15.71 -2.42
CA SER A 72 -21.09 -14.43 -3.02
C SER A 72 -21.02 -14.47 -4.55
N ARG A 73 -21.31 -15.63 -5.16
CA ARG A 73 -21.31 -15.83 -6.62
C ARG A 73 -19.94 -15.54 -7.26
N ARG A 74 -18.84 -15.82 -6.56
CA ARG A 74 -17.47 -15.70 -7.10
C ARG A 74 -17.29 -16.60 -8.33
N GLY A 75 -16.57 -16.10 -9.33
CA GLY A 75 -16.16 -16.87 -10.51
C GLY A 75 -17.30 -17.26 -11.47
N PRO A 76 -17.04 -18.16 -12.42
CA PRO A 76 -18.04 -18.62 -13.39
C PRO A 76 -19.19 -19.41 -12.75
N ALA A 77 -20.41 -19.27 -13.27
CA ALA A 77 -21.58 -19.99 -12.76
C ALA A 77 -21.46 -21.51 -12.86
N ALA A 78 -20.90 -22.02 -13.98
CA ALA A 78 -20.68 -23.45 -14.19
C ALA A 78 -19.79 -24.06 -13.09
N ASN A 79 -18.70 -23.39 -12.75
CA ASN A 79 -17.77 -23.81 -11.70
C ASN A 79 -18.43 -23.89 -10.31
N ARG A 80 -19.35 -22.97 -10.02
CA ARG A 80 -20.13 -22.99 -8.77
C ARG A 80 -21.13 -24.15 -8.73
N LEU A 81 -21.85 -24.38 -9.82
CA LEU A 81 -22.78 -25.51 -9.93
C LEU A 81 -22.05 -26.85 -9.79
N GLN A 82 -20.88 -26.96 -10.43
CA GLN A 82 -20.01 -28.12 -10.28
C GLN A 82 -19.54 -28.28 -8.82
N ALA A 83 -19.13 -27.20 -8.16
CA ALA A 83 -18.73 -27.25 -6.75
C ALA A 83 -19.87 -27.69 -5.83
N ILE A 84 -21.10 -27.20 -6.05
CA ILE A 84 -22.30 -27.64 -5.32
C ILE A 84 -22.52 -29.14 -5.53
N SER A 85 -22.49 -29.60 -6.78
CA SER A 85 -22.68 -31.02 -7.11
C SER A 85 -21.61 -31.91 -6.45
N LEU A 86 -20.35 -31.48 -6.44
CA LEU A 86 -19.26 -32.17 -5.75
C LEU A 86 -19.50 -32.27 -4.23
N VAL A 87 -20.00 -31.21 -3.61
CA VAL A 87 -20.31 -31.20 -2.16
C VAL A 87 -21.46 -32.16 -1.86
N GLU A 88 -22.53 -32.14 -2.65
CA GLU A 88 -23.68 -33.02 -2.49
C GLU A 88 -23.31 -34.51 -2.67
N GLN A 89 -22.36 -34.80 -3.57
CA GLN A 89 -21.81 -36.14 -3.78
C GLN A 89 -20.80 -36.57 -2.69
N GLY A 90 -20.47 -35.70 -1.74
CA GLY A 90 -19.48 -35.99 -0.69
C GLY A 90 -18.04 -36.08 -1.21
N ALA A 91 -17.72 -35.37 -2.28
CA ALA A 91 -16.37 -35.35 -2.84
C ALA A 91 -15.34 -34.73 -1.86
N PRO A 92 -14.04 -35.05 -2.01
CA PRO A 92 -13.00 -34.46 -1.18
C PRO A 92 -12.95 -32.92 -1.31
N LEU A 93 -12.71 -32.21 -0.20
CA LEU A 93 -12.64 -30.73 -0.18
C LEU A 93 -11.64 -30.14 -1.19
N LYS A 94 -10.57 -30.87 -1.52
CA LYS A 94 -9.60 -30.48 -2.56
C LYS A 94 -10.25 -30.36 -3.94
N ALA A 95 -11.20 -31.23 -4.27
CA ALA A 95 -11.94 -31.17 -5.53
C ALA A 95 -12.87 -29.94 -5.57
N VAL A 96 -13.56 -29.67 -4.46
CA VAL A 96 -14.42 -28.48 -4.32
C VAL A 96 -13.60 -27.20 -4.44
N ALA A 97 -12.47 -27.12 -3.72
CA ALA A 97 -11.54 -25.98 -3.77
C ALA A 97 -11.04 -25.72 -5.19
N LYS A 98 -10.64 -26.78 -5.90
CA LYS A 98 -10.19 -26.71 -7.30
C LYS A 98 -11.29 -26.20 -8.23
N SER A 99 -12.53 -26.65 -8.05
CA SER A 99 -13.68 -26.18 -8.83
C SER A 99 -13.93 -24.67 -8.65
N LEU A 100 -13.73 -24.16 -7.43
CA LEU A 100 -13.96 -22.76 -7.08
C LEU A 100 -12.73 -21.85 -7.28
N ASP A 101 -11.60 -22.41 -7.73
CA ASP A 101 -10.30 -21.73 -7.79
C ASP A 101 -9.94 -21.06 -6.45
N LEU A 102 -10.00 -21.87 -5.37
CA LEU A 102 -9.71 -21.43 -4.00
C LEU A 102 -8.53 -22.22 -3.43
N PRO A 103 -7.60 -21.54 -2.70
CA PRO A 103 -6.57 -22.24 -1.99
C PRO A 103 -7.13 -22.91 -0.72
N LEU A 104 -6.65 -24.13 -0.43
CA LEU A 104 -7.16 -24.94 0.68
C LEU A 104 -6.92 -24.35 2.06
N TRP A 105 -5.97 -23.42 2.22
CA TRP A 105 -5.66 -22.80 3.51
C TRP A 105 -6.82 -21.94 4.04
N LEU A 106 -7.72 -21.45 3.17
CA LEU A 106 -8.93 -20.72 3.54
C LEU A 106 -9.87 -21.52 4.45
N LYS A 107 -9.78 -22.86 4.46
CA LYS A 107 -10.58 -23.70 5.37
C LYS A 107 -10.27 -23.43 6.85
N ARG A 108 -9.13 -22.80 7.14
CA ARG A 108 -8.70 -22.46 8.50
C ARG A 108 -9.23 -21.10 8.98
N LEU A 109 -9.80 -20.30 8.06
CA LEU A 109 -10.34 -19.00 8.42
C LEU A 109 -11.76 -19.15 9.01
N PRO A 110 -12.09 -18.34 10.02
CA PRO A 110 -13.44 -18.29 10.55
C PRO A 110 -14.38 -17.55 9.58
N PRO A 111 -15.71 -17.74 9.67
CA PRO A 111 -16.71 -17.00 8.89
C PRO A 111 -16.53 -15.47 8.91
N GLU A 112 -16.06 -14.92 10.03
CA GLU A 112 -15.86 -13.49 10.25
C GLU A 112 -14.79 -12.89 9.32
N ALA A 113 -13.87 -13.71 8.79
CA ALA A 113 -12.85 -13.26 7.85
C ALA A 113 -13.45 -12.82 6.50
N PHE A 114 -14.66 -13.27 6.17
CA PHE A 114 -15.28 -13.08 4.86
C PHE A 114 -16.25 -11.88 4.88
N GLN A 115 -15.68 -10.66 4.88
CA GLN A 115 -16.45 -9.41 4.92
C GLN A 115 -16.66 -8.76 3.55
N GLY A 116 -15.78 -8.99 2.58
CA GLY A 116 -15.80 -8.35 1.27
C GLY A 116 -15.75 -9.34 0.09
N PRO A 117 -15.61 -8.82 -1.14
CA PRO A 117 -15.33 -9.64 -2.32
C PRO A 117 -14.03 -10.43 -2.14
N LEU A 118 -14.05 -11.71 -2.52
CA LEU A 118 -12.83 -12.53 -2.55
C LEU A 118 -12.11 -12.35 -3.89
N GLY A 119 -11.08 -11.51 -3.88
CA GLY A 119 -10.20 -11.28 -5.03
C GLY A 119 -9.27 -12.45 -5.34
N ARG A 120 -8.12 -12.15 -5.93
CA ARG A 120 -7.07 -13.13 -6.18
C ARG A 120 -6.35 -13.44 -4.87
N LEU A 121 -6.22 -14.72 -4.57
CA LEU A 121 -5.58 -15.19 -3.34
C LEU A 121 -4.26 -15.89 -3.64
N PRO A 122 -3.29 -15.82 -2.71
CA PRO A 122 -2.02 -16.50 -2.85
C PRO A 122 -2.22 -18.01 -2.79
N ALA A 123 -1.66 -18.71 -3.77
CA ALA A 123 -1.86 -20.13 -4.00
C ALA A 123 -0.54 -20.89 -4.19
N GLY A 124 0.60 -20.19 -4.17
CA GLY A 124 1.93 -20.76 -4.23
C GLY A 124 2.17 -21.77 -3.12
N GLU A 125 2.99 -22.77 -3.43
CA GLU A 125 3.25 -23.88 -2.52
C GLU A 125 3.94 -23.42 -1.23
N VAL A 126 4.92 -22.51 -1.35
CA VAL A 126 5.63 -21.91 -0.21
C VAL A 126 4.66 -21.16 0.70
N PHE A 127 3.80 -20.31 0.11
CA PHE A 127 2.78 -19.56 0.85
C PHE A 127 1.85 -20.52 1.60
N THR A 128 1.27 -21.50 0.88
CA THR A 128 0.29 -22.44 1.44
C THR A 128 0.86 -23.24 2.62
N ARG A 129 2.13 -23.63 2.56
CA ARG A 129 2.80 -24.35 3.66
C ARG A 129 3.03 -23.47 4.90
N ARG A 130 3.27 -22.16 4.72
CA ARG A 130 3.68 -21.26 5.81
C ARG A 130 2.56 -20.42 6.40
N VAL A 131 1.56 -20.03 5.61
CA VAL A 131 0.47 -19.13 6.02
C VAL A 131 -0.35 -19.65 7.19
N ALA A 132 -0.47 -20.98 7.29
CA ALA A 132 -1.20 -21.70 8.33
C ALA A 132 -0.90 -21.23 9.76
N ASN A 133 0.36 -20.84 10.03
CA ASN A 133 0.82 -20.40 11.35
C ASN A 133 0.83 -18.86 11.49
N ARG A 134 0.41 -18.14 10.44
CA ARG A 134 0.37 -16.67 10.36
C ARG A 134 -1.06 -16.12 10.33
N ILE A 135 -2.07 -16.99 10.35
CA ILE A 135 -3.47 -16.58 10.49
C ILE A 135 -3.65 -15.96 11.89
N PRO A 136 -4.25 -14.76 12.00
CA PRO A 136 -4.50 -14.13 13.28
C PRO A 136 -5.34 -15.02 14.19
N ARG A 137 -5.01 -15.01 15.49
CA ARG A 137 -5.79 -15.75 16.51
C ARG A 137 -7.07 -15.02 16.88
N THR A 138 -7.05 -13.69 16.82
CA THR A 138 -8.19 -12.84 17.11
C THR A 138 -9.11 -12.81 15.89
N MET A 139 -10.36 -13.21 16.06
CA MET A 139 -11.33 -13.26 14.96
C MET A 139 -11.58 -11.90 14.31
N ALA A 140 -11.56 -10.82 15.11
CA ALA A 140 -11.74 -9.44 14.64
C ALA A 140 -10.67 -8.99 13.62
N GLU A 141 -9.48 -9.60 13.67
CA GLU A 141 -8.34 -9.25 12.80
C GLU A 141 -8.37 -10.01 11.47
N THR A 142 -9.05 -11.16 11.42
CA THR A 142 -8.96 -12.09 10.27
C THR A 142 -9.50 -11.52 8.96
N ALA A 143 -10.46 -10.60 9.03
CA ALA A 143 -11.00 -9.91 7.84
C ALA A 143 -9.96 -8.96 7.23
N CYS A 144 -9.43 -8.03 8.02
CA CYS A 144 -8.39 -7.09 7.58
C CYS A 144 -7.14 -7.83 7.09
N TRP A 145 -6.77 -8.93 7.76
CA TRP A 145 -5.68 -9.80 7.34
C TRP A 145 -5.95 -10.44 5.97
N LEU A 146 -7.15 -10.99 5.73
CA LEU A 146 -7.49 -11.60 4.44
C LEU A 146 -7.52 -10.58 3.30
N ASP A 147 -8.05 -9.39 3.56
CA ASP A 147 -8.05 -8.28 2.60
C ASP A 147 -6.61 -7.85 2.28
N THR A 148 -5.72 -7.81 3.27
CA THR A 148 -4.29 -7.53 3.07
C THR A 148 -3.62 -8.59 2.20
N MET A 149 -3.92 -9.87 2.39
CA MET A 149 -3.36 -10.97 1.57
C MET A 149 -3.86 -10.92 0.13
N THR A 150 -5.13 -10.56 -0.05
CA THR A 150 -5.74 -10.37 -1.37
C THR A 150 -5.03 -9.22 -2.08
N PHE A 151 -4.96 -8.05 -1.45
CA PHE A 151 -4.25 -6.89 -1.99
C PHE A 151 -2.79 -7.19 -2.33
N ALA A 152 -2.05 -7.82 -1.42
CA ALA A 152 -0.62 -8.10 -1.62
C ALA A 152 -0.36 -9.02 -2.82
N THR A 153 -1.27 -9.95 -3.08
CA THR A 153 -1.19 -10.89 -4.22
C THR A 153 -1.56 -10.20 -5.53
N GLU A 154 -2.54 -9.30 -5.51
CA GLU A 154 -2.98 -8.53 -6.68
C GLU A 154 -1.99 -7.44 -7.07
N SER A 155 -1.39 -6.78 -6.08
CA SER A 155 -0.46 -5.67 -6.26
C SER A 155 0.97 -6.14 -6.52
N CYS A 156 1.37 -7.32 -6.05
CA CYS A 156 2.76 -7.76 -6.18
C CYS A 156 2.85 -9.25 -6.52
N HIS A 157 3.09 -10.12 -5.53
CA HIS A 157 3.22 -11.57 -5.68
C HIS A 157 3.14 -12.30 -4.33
N ASP A 158 3.07 -13.63 -4.37
CA ASP A 158 2.89 -14.50 -3.20
C ASP A 158 3.96 -14.34 -2.11
N ASP A 159 5.24 -14.11 -2.47
CA ASP A 159 6.29 -13.89 -1.45
C ASP A 159 6.09 -12.58 -0.68
N PHE A 160 5.58 -11.53 -1.34
CA PHE A 160 5.24 -10.26 -0.70
C PHE A 160 4.01 -10.43 0.21
N ALA A 161 3.01 -11.19 -0.24
CA ALA A 161 1.86 -11.53 0.60
C ALA A 161 2.29 -12.33 1.84
N LEU A 162 3.17 -13.32 1.69
CA LEU A 162 3.68 -14.09 2.82
C LEU A 162 4.45 -13.19 3.79
N TRP A 163 5.30 -12.31 3.27
CA TRP A 163 6.06 -11.36 4.07
C TRP A 163 5.15 -10.40 4.85
N LEU A 164 4.08 -9.88 4.23
CA LEU A 164 3.09 -9.03 4.90
C LEU A 164 2.30 -9.79 5.98
N ALA A 165 2.02 -11.08 5.77
CA ALA A 165 1.34 -11.91 6.77
C ALA A 165 2.14 -12.01 8.08
N GLU A 166 3.44 -11.70 8.07
CA GLU A 166 4.30 -11.75 9.24
C GLU A 166 4.27 -10.47 10.10
N GLN A 167 3.77 -9.35 9.57
CA GLN A 167 4.03 -8.01 10.13
C GLN A 167 3.03 -7.53 11.20
N HIS A 168 1.97 -8.29 11.50
CA HIS A 168 0.97 -7.94 12.53
C HIS A 168 0.32 -6.55 12.38
N LEU A 169 0.24 -6.01 11.15
CA LEU A 169 -0.26 -4.64 10.86
C LEU A 169 -1.78 -4.53 10.71
N TYR A 170 -2.49 -5.61 11.01
CA TYR A 170 -3.94 -5.79 10.81
C TYR A 170 -4.75 -5.63 12.10
N THR A 171 -4.10 -5.25 13.21
CA THR A 171 -4.73 -5.03 14.52
C THR A 171 -5.68 -3.83 14.49
N GLU A 172 -5.37 -2.84 13.66
CA GLU A 172 -6.20 -1.65 13.46
C GLU A 172 -6.91 -1.73 12.10
N PRO A 173 -8.21 -1.41 12.03
CA PRO A 173 -8.90 -1.30 10.76
C PRO A 173 -8.16 -0.36 9.81
N SER A 174 -7.91 -0.83 8.59
CA SER A 174 -7.23 -0.06 7.56
C SER A 174 -7.71 -0.49 6.18
N GLU A 175 -7.46 0.36 5.19
CA GLU A 175 -7.66 0.06 3.78
C GLU A 175 -6.31 -0.41 3.22
N PRO A 176 -6.12 -1.72 2.95
CA PRO A 176 -4.82 -2.25 2.54
C PRO A 176 -4.30 -1.59 1.25
N GLU A 177 -5.21 -1.28 0.33
CA GLU A 177 -4.90 -0.55 -0.91
C GLU A 177 -4.20 0.77 -0.62
N ARG A 178 -4.72 1.56 0.33
CA ARG A 178 -4.14 2.84 0.72
C ARG A 178 -2.83 2.66 1.48
N LEU A 179 -2.85 1.78 2.49
CA LEU A 179 -1.76 1.63 3.44
C LEU A 179 -0.49 1.03 2.80
N PHE A 180 -0.65 0.08 1.89
CA PHE A 180 0.46 -0.67 1.30
C PHE A 180 0.75 -0.31 -0.17
N ALA A 181 0.03 0.63 -0.78
CA ALA A 181 0.18 1.03 -2.18
C ALA A 181 1.64 1.23 -2.62
N VAL A 182 2.37 2.11 -1.91
CA VAL A 182 3.75 2.45 -2.27
C VAL A 182 4.70 1.29 -1.99
N LEU A 183 4.50 0.58 -0.88
CA LEU A 183 5.34 -0.55 -0.48
C LEU A 183 5.21 -1.71 -1.48
N ALA A 184 4.00 -1.99 -1.96
CA ALA A 184 3.74 -3.02 -2.96
C ALA A 184 4.36 -2.65 -4.32
N ALA A 185 4.21 -1.40 -4.77
CA ALA A 185 4.82 -0.93 -6.01
C ALA A 185 6.35 -1.01 -5.94
N TYR A 186 6.94 -0.54 -4.83
CA TYR A 186 8.38 -0.66 -4.56
C TYR A 186 8.86 -2.13 -4.59
N ALA A 187 8.13 -3.03 -3.93
CA ALA A 187 8.45 -4.45 -3.92
C ALA A 187 8.41 -5.07 -5.33
N TRP A 188 7.39 -4.72 -6.12
CA TRP A 188 7.26 -5.17 -7.50
C TRP A 188 8.39 -4.66 -8.41
N PHE A 189 8.70 -3.36 -8.31
CA PHE A 189 9.80 -2.76 -9.07
C PHE A 189 11.16 -3.31 -8.65
N SER A 190 11.33 -3.72 -7.39
CA SER A 190 12.54 -4.40 -6.93
C SER A 190 12.83 -5.69 -7.70
N GLY A 191 11.79 -6.41 -8.13
CA GLY A 191 11.89 -7.60 -8.99
C GLY A 191 11.94 -7.32 -10.50
N SER A 192 11.92 -6.05 -10.92
CA SER A 192 11.78 -5.65 -12.33
C SER A 192 12.95 -4.77 -12.83
N PRO A 193 14.18 -5.31 -12.91
CA PRO A 193 15.41 -4.53 -13.13
C PRO A 193 15.48 -3.79 -14.48
N ALA A 194 14.71 -4.23 -15.47
CA ALA A 194 14.66 -3.58 -16.78
C ALA A 194 13.89 -2.24 -16.78
N THR A 195 13.21 -1.89 -15.69
CA THR A 195 12.36 -0.69 -15.63
C THR A 195 13.13 0.54 -15.17
N ARG A 196 12.74 1.73 -15.64
CA ARG A 196 13.32 3.01 -15.18
C ARG A 196 13.08 3.25 -13.69
N ALA A 197 11.89 2.88 -13.17
CA ALA A 197 11.59 3.06 -11.75
C ALA A 197 12.43 2.14 -10.84
N HIS A 198 12.87 0.97 -11.32
CA HIS A 198 13.85 0.13 -10.60
C HIS A 198 15.21 0.82 -10.43
N GLN A 199 15.66 1.61 -11.41
CA GLN A 199 16.96 2.29 -11.33
C GLN A 199 17.02 3.33 -10.20
N LEU A 200 15.87 3.71 -9.64
CA LEU A 200 15.75 4.61 -8.49
C LEU A 200 15.75 3.84 -7.15
N ILE A 201 15.84 2.51 -7.17
CA ILE A 201 15.90 1.67 -5.98
C ILE A 201 17.36 1.46 -5.59
N VAL A 202 17.73 1.89 -4.37
CA VAL A 202 19.07 1.66 -3.80
C VAL A 202 19.13 0.36 -3.02
N VAL A 203 18.10 0.06 -2.24
CA VAL A 203 17.95 -1.21 -1.52
C VAL A 203 16.76 -1.90 -2.15
N PRO A 204 16.91 -3.00 -2.89
CA PRO A 204 15.78 -3.76 -3.41
C PRO A 204 15.06 -4.51 -2.29
N TRP A 205 13.73 -4.61 -2.41
CA TRP A 205 12.93 -5.52 -1.60
C TRP A 205 13.32 -6.97 -1.88
N ARG A 206 13.35 -7.79 -0.82
CA ARG A 206 13.52 -9.24 -0.83
C ARG A 206 12.78 -9.83 0.37
N ALA A 207 12.42 -11.11 0.34
CA ALA A 207 11.62 -11.73 1.40
C ALA A 207 12.27 -11.67 2.81
N GLU A 208 13.60 -11.49 2.88
CA GLU A 208 14.35 -11.41 4.13
C GLU A 208 14.51 -9.97 4.66
N ILE A 209 14.03 -8.96 3.93
CA ILE A 209 14.15 -7.57 4.36
C ILE A 209 13.32 -7.34 5.64
N GLY A 210 13.92 -6.67 6.63
CA GLY A 210 13.19 -6.23 7.81
C GLY A 210 12.14 -5.17 7.45
N PHE A 211 11.04 -5.14 8.22
CA PHE A 211 9.93 -4.21 7.96
C PHE A 211 10.37 -2.75 7.91
N ASP A 212 11.05 -2.28 8.95
CA ASP A 212 11.54 -0.90 9.08
C ASP A 212 12.41 -0.51 7.88
N THR A 213 13.28 -1.44 7.45
CA THR A 213 14.14 -1.22 6.28
C THR A 213 13.32 -1.14 4.99
N ALA A 214 12.30 -1.98 4.84
CA ALA A 214 11.43 -1.97 3.65
C ALA A 214 10.64 -0.67 3.53
N VAL A 215 10.04 -0.19 4.62
CA VAL A 215 9.26 1.06 4.60
C VAL A 215 10.17 2.27 4.36
N CYS A 216 11.33 2.34 5.03
CA CYS A 216 12.32 3.40 4.77
C CYS A 216 12.83 3.38 3.32
N ALA A 217 13.09 2.19 2.76
CA ALA A 217 13.51 2.05 1.37
C ALA A 217 12.40 2.46 0.39
N ALA A 218 11.14 2.10 0.66
CA ALA A 218 9.99 2.51 -0.13
C ALA A 218 9.77 4.03 -0.09
N LYS A 219 9.92 4.66 1.08
CA LYS A 219 9.88 6.12 1.25
C LYS A 219 11.00 6.82 0.47
N SER A 220 12.23 6.30 0.59
CA SER A 220 13.37 6.82 -0.16
C SER A 220 13.17 6.71 -1.68
N TRP A 221 12.65 5.57 -2.14
CA TRP A 221 12.27 5.35 -3.54
C TRP A 221 11.19 6.34 -4.02
N LEU A 222 10.12 6.54 -3.24
CA LEU A 222 9.06 7.52 -3.54
C LEU A 222 9.62 8.95 -3.69
N ASN A 223 10.54 9.33 -2.80
CA ASN A 223 11.20 10.64 -2.87
C ASN A 223 12.10 10.78 -4.09
N ARG A 224 12.76 9.71 -4.55
CA ARG A 224 13.49 9.71 -5.83
C ARG A 224 12.57 9.80 -7.05
N LEU A 225 11.40 9.13 -7.02
CA LEU A 225 10.37 9.33 -8.05
C LEU A 225 9.96 10.80 -8.12
N ARG A 226 9.67 11.41 -6.96
CA ARG A 226 9.35 12.84 -6.84
C ARG A 226 10.46 13.71 -7.43
N LEU A 227 11.69 13.45 -7.06
CA LEU A 227 12.86 14.16 -7.53
C LEU A 227 12.95 14.12 -9.07
N VAL A 228 12.78 12.95 -9.69
CA VAL A 228 12.87 12.85 -11.15
C VAL A 228 11.69 13.44 -11.93
N MET A 229 10.57 13.70 -11.25
CA MET A 229 9.42 14.36 -11.85
C MET A 229 9.46 15.88 -11.70
N GLN A 230 10.23 16.42 -10.75
CA GLN A 230 10.24 17.86 -10.46
C GLN A 230 11.55 18.56 -10.84
N LEU A 231 12.70 17.87 -10.77
CA LEU A 231 14.03 18.50 -10.83
C LEU A 231 14.81 18.09 -12.08
N ASP A 232 14.14 18.08 -13.23
CA ASP A 232 14.82 17.93 -14.51
C ASP A 232 15.86 19.04 -14.75
N GLN A 233 16.76 18.79 -15.70
CA GLN A 233 17.80 19.74 -16.06
C GLN A 233 17.21 21.12 -16.40
N GLY A 234 17.77 22.16 -15.81
CA GLY A 234 17.35 23.55 -16.02
C GLY A 234 16.18 24.02 -15.14
N VAL A 235 15.60 23.17 -14.27
CA VAL A 235 14.55 23.61 -13.33
C VAL A 235 15.12 24.47 -12.20
N ILE A 236 16.29 24.10 -11.66
CA ILE A 236 17.04 24.94 -10.74
C ILE A 236 18.14 25.63 -11.56
N THR A 237 17.95 26.91 -11.83
CA THR A 237 18.92 27.73 -12.57
C THR A 237 19.83 28.55 -11.66
N ASP A 238 19.38 28.82 -10.44
CA ASP A 238 20.06 29.67 -9.47
C ASP A 238 20.47 28.84 -8.25
N PRO A 239 21.77 28.58 -8.02
CA PRO A 239 22.30 27.86 -6.86
C PRO A 239 22.33 28.70 -5.57
N TRP A 240 21.84 29.94 -5.62
CA TRP A 240 21.88 30.99 -4.58
C TRP A 240 23.26 31.55 -4.26
N LEU A 241 24.25 30.67 -4.16
CA LEU A 241 25.64 30.98 -3.87
C LEU A 241 26.53 30.41 -4.98
N GLU A 242 27.64 31.08 -5.25
CA GLU A 242 28.58 30.63 -6.25
C GLU A 242 29.38 29.42 -5.74
N GLY A 243 29.55 28.43 -6.61
CA GLY A 243 30.56 27.40 -6.39
C GLY A 243 31.96 28.02 -6.31
N GLY A 244 32.92 27.28 -5.79
CA GLY A 244 34.29 27.80 -5.67
C GLY A 244 35.17 26.94 -4.81
N THR A 245 36.33 27.48 -4.42
CA THR A 245 37.33 26.77 -3.63
C THR A 245 37.64 27.50 -2.34
N ALA A 246 37.71 26.78 -1.23
CA ALA A 246 38.21 27.34 0.04
C ALA A 246 39.02 26.29 0.79
N MET A 247 40.19 26.69 1.29
CA MET A 247 41.08 25.83 2.08
C MET A 247 41.38 24.46 1.41
N GLY A 248 41.51 24.45 0.08
CA GLY A 248 41.80 23.23 -0.70
C GLY A 248 40.59 22.29 -0.91
N LEU A 249 39.38 22.74 -0.59
CA LEU A 249 38.14 22.03 -0.89
C LEU A 249 37.34 22.76 -1.97
N ASP A 250 36.72 22.00 -2.86
CA ASP A 250 35.81 22.49 -3.89
C ASP A 250 34.36 22.40 -3.40
N PHE A 251 33.59 23.46 -3.64
CA PHE A 251 32.16 23.56 -3.35
C PHE A 251 31.41 23.63 -4.68
N VAL A 252 30.70 22.55 -5.01
CA VAL A 252 30.02 22.39 -6.31
C VAL A 252 28.53 22.31 -6.09
N ALA A 253 27.77 23.26 -6.64
CA ALA A 253 26.31 23.26 -6.53
C ALA A 253 25.71 22.01 -7.19
N LEU A 254 24.66 21.46 -6.58
CA LEU A 254 23.88 20.35 -7.11
C LEU A 254 22.54 20.90 -7.61
N ILE A 255 22.44 21.09 -8.93
CA ILE A 255 21.33 21.86 -9.54
C ILE A 255 20.33 21.01 -10.33
N ASP A 256 20.60 19.73 -10.53
CA ASP A 256 19.65 18.83 -11.19
C ASP A 256 19.53 17.48 -10.49
N GLN A 257 18.50 16.73 -10.89
CA GLN A 257 18.20 15.41 -10.36
C GLN A 257 19.36 14.43 -10.45
N ARG A 258 20.16 14.46 -11.53
CA ARG A 258 21.22 13.48 -11.77
C ARG A 258 22.34 13.73 -10.78
N GLU A 259 22.75 14.98 -10.62
CA GLU A 259 23.80 15.37 -9.67
C GLU A 259 23.42 15.02 -8.23
N ILE A 260 22.16 15.25 -7.83
CA ILE A 260 21.65 14.92 -6.49
C ILE A 260 21.62 13.40 -6.26
N LEU A 261 21.18 12.61 -7.24
CA LEU A 261 21.16 11.16 -7.14
C LEU A 261 22.59 10.58 -7.09
N GLU A 262 23.51 11.08 -7.92
CA GLU A 262 24.93 10.70 -7.89
C GLU A 262 25.59 11.05 -6.55
N GLU A 263 25.27 12.22 -5.99
CA GLU A 263 25.72 12.63 -4.66
C GLU A 263 25.19 11.66 -3.59
N SER A 264 23.88 11.41 -3.57
CA SER A 264 23.24 10.50 -2.60
C SER A 264 23.84 9.10 -2.66
N GLN A 265 24.08 8.57 -3.86
CA GLN A 265 24.70 7.25 -4.04
C GLN A 265 26.17 7.23 -3.58
N SER A 266 26.96 8.23 -3.98
CA SER A 266 28.40 8.29 -3.64
C SER A 266 28.61 8.49 -2.14
N MET A 267 27.82 9.37 -1.54
CA MET A 267 27.90 9.72 -0.12
C MET A 267 27.09 8.80 0.78
N GLN A 268 26.27 7.91 0.21
CA GLN A 268 25.34 7.04 0.94
C GLN A 268 24.54 7.83 1.98
N ASN A 269 24.05 9.00 1.57
CA ASN A 269 23.37 9.96 2.43
C ASN A 269 21.96 10.27 1.90
N CYS A 270 21.24 11.11 2.64
CA CYS A 270 19.84 11.43 2.36
C CYS A 270 19.63 12.61 1.40
N ALA A 271 20.58 12.93 0.52
CA ALA A 271 20.46 14.08 -0.39
C ALA A 271 19.23 13.97 -1.33
N ASP A 272 18.83 12.75 -1.68
CA ASP A 272 17.63 12.45 -2.46
C ASP A 272 16.30 12.74 -1.74
N GLN A 273 16.33 12.94 -0.41
CA GLN A 273 15.15 13.29 0.39
C GLN A 273 14.79 14.80 0.29
N TYR A 274 15.64 15.59 -0.36
CA TYR A 274 15.49 17.05 -0.44
C TYR A 274 14.57 17.55 -1.56
N ALA A 275 14.00 16.65 -2.37
CA ALA A 275 13.20 16.99 -3.55
C ALA A 275 12.18 18.11 -3.30
N GLU A 276 11.39 18.00 -2.22
CA GLU A 276 10.39 19.00 -1.84
C GLU A 276 11.00 20.34 -1.42
N ARG A 277 12.05 20.31 -0.60
CA ARG A 277 12.69 21.53 -0.10
C ARG A 277 13.39 22.27 -1.24
N LEU A 278 14.01 21.54 -2.15
CA LEU A 278 14.59 22.09 -3.38
C LEU A 278 13.50 22.67 -4.28
N SER A 279 12.42 21.92 -4.53
CA SER A 279 11.34 22.37 -5.41
C SER A 279 10.66 23.64 -4.89
N ARG A 280 10.51 23.79 -3.57
CA ARG A 280 9.89 24.97 -2.93
C ARG A 280 10.85 26.13 -2.66
N ASP A 281 12.07 26.08 -3.19
CA ASP A 281 13.10 27.10 -2.97
C ASP A 281 13.41 27.32 -1.46
N LYS A 282 13.44 26.23 -0.69
CA LYS A 282 13.73 26.25 0.76
C LYS A 282 15.18 25.93 1.09
N CYS A 283 15.93 25.37 0.15
CA CYS A 283 17.35 25.11 0.30
C CYS A 283 18.07 24.99 -1.05
N ARG A 284 19.40 24.93 -0.98
CA ARG A 284 20.31 24.48 -2.05
C ARG A 284 21.32 23.49 -1.48
N LEU A 285 21.73 22.55 -2.32
CA LEU A 285 22.72 21.54 -1.95
C LEU A 285 24.01 21.77 -2.70
N PHE A 286 25.13 21.49 -2.03
CA PHE A 286 26.47 21.54 -2.58
C PHE A 286 27.22 20.25 -2.22
N SER A 287 27.95 19.73 -3.19
CA SER A 287 28.95 18.69 -2.99
C SER A 287 30.25 19.34 -2.56
N VAL A 288 30.81 18.90 -1.44
CA VAL A 288 32.11 19.34 -0.95
C VAL A 288 33.14 18.27 -1.31
N ARG A 289 34.15 18.67 -2.08
CA ARG A 289 35.12 17.74 -2.68
C ARG A 289 36.55 18.09 -2.29
N ARG A 290 37.39 17.07 -2.18
CA ARG A 290 38.85 17.18 -2.03
C ARG A 290 39.49 16.46 -3.21
N SER A 291 40.17 17.20 -4.06
CA SER A 291 40.82 16.64 -5.27
C SER A 291 39.83 15.81 -6.11
N GLY A 292 38.62 16.35 -6.34
CA GLY A 292 37.56 15.67 -7.07
C GLY A 292 36.78 14.58 -6.31
N THR A 293 37.27 14.13 -5.14
CA THR A 293 36.56 13.12 -4.32
C THR A 293 35.56 13.79 -3.39
N ARG A 294 34.31 13.31 -3.40
CA ARG A 294 33.25 13.79 -2.50
C ARG A 294 33.55 13.41 -1.05
N ILE A 295 33.53 14.39 -0.14
CA ILE A 295 33.83 14.17 1.28
C ILE A 295 32.71 14.65 2.20
N ALA A 296 31.87 15.59 1.76
CA ALA A 296 30.70 16.03 2.48
C ALA A 296 29.62 16.56 1.53
N THR A 297 28.39 16.61 2.00
CA THR A 297 27.28 17.31 1.36
C THR A 297 26.82 18.44 2.28
N LEU A 298 26.70 19.63 1.69
CA LEU A 298 26.39 20.88 2.35
C LEU A 298 24.99 21.35 1.93
N GLU A 299 24.19 21.74 2.92
CA GLU A 299 22.89 22.37 2.71
C GLU A 299 22.97 23.84 3.09
N ILE A 300 22.51 24.70 2.17
CA ILE A 300 22.32 26.12 2.39
C ILE A 300 20.83 26.40 2.47
N GLY A 301 20.42 27.15 3.49
CA GLY A 301 19.03 27.51 3.73
C GLY A 301 18.90 28.87 4.41
N PRO A 302 17.66 29.34 4.62
CA PRO A 302 17.40 30.57 5.38
C PRO A 302 17.93 30.46 6.82
N HIS A 303 18.52 31.54 7.32
CA HIS A 303 18.95 31.64 8.70
C HIS A 303 17.73 31.63 9.63
N PRO A 304 17.72 30.82 10.71
CA PRO A 304 16.53 30.63 11.55
C PRO A 304 16.12 31.88 12.33
N ARG A 305 17.03 32.85 12.50
CA ARG A 305 16.80 34.07 13.29
C ARG A 305 16.93 35.37 12.48
N GLU A 306 17.56 35.31 11.31
CA GLU A 306 17.88 36.50 10.52
C GLU A 306 17.19 36.39 9.17
N THR A 307 16.04 37.05 9.07
CA THR A 307 15.21 37.01 7.88
C THR A 307 15.99 37.51 6.66
N GLY A 308 16.02 36.67 5.62
CA GLY A 308 16.67 36.98 4.36
C GLY A 308 18.19 36.84 4.38
N VAL A 309 18.77 36.22 5.41
CA VAL A 309 20.18 35.81 5.41
C VAL A 309 20.27 34.31 5.14
N LEU A 310 21.20 33.87 4.30
CA LEU A 310 21.50 32.47 4.07
C LEU A 310 22.54 31.96 5.06
N THR A 311 22.42 30.70 5.45
CA THR A 311 23.37 30.02 6.34
C THR A 311 23.58 28.57 5.96
N ILE A 312 24.61 27.97 6.54
CA ILE A 312 24.81 26.52 6.54
C ILE A 312 23.78 25.92 7.48
N THR A 313 22.76 25.27 6.93
CA THR A 313 21.74 24.58 7.72
C THR A 313 22.18 23.17 8.08
N GLN A 314 22.97 22.52 7.22
CA GLN A 314 23.52 21.20 7.47
C GLN A 314 24.83 20.97 6.71
N LEU A 315 25.76 20.25 7.33
CA LEU A 315 26.97 19.74 6.68
C LEU A 315 27.24 18.32 7.18
N LYS A 316 27.22 17.34 6.28
CA LYS A 316 27.30 15.91 6.62
C LYS A 316 28.31 15.17 5.75
N ALA A 317 29.08 14.30 6.38
CA ALA A 317 29.96 13.36 5.70
C ALA A 317 29.16 12.17 5.13
N ARG A 318 29.90 11.19 4.60
CA ARG A 318 29.34 9.91 4.14
C ARG A 318 28.48 9.28 5.25
N HIS A 319 27.38 8.62 4.87
CA HIS A 319 26.42 8.00 5.80
C HIS A 319 25.75 8.99 6.78
N ASN A 320 25.62 10.26 6.41
CA ASN A 320 25.11 11.32 7.29
C ASN A 320 25.94 11.50 8.59
N MET A 321 27.21 11.08 8.60
CA MET A 321 28.08 11.23 9.74
C MET A 321 28.51 12.69 9.94
N PRO A 322 28.93 13.10 11.15
CA PRO A 322 29.55 14.40 11.37
C PRO A 322 30.80 14.57 10.51
N VAL A 323 31.01 15.77 9.97
CA VAL A 323 32.28 16.13 9.29
C VAL A 323 33.34 16.54 10.33
N PRO A 324 34.64 16.39 10.03
CA PRO A 324 35.70 16.92 10.88
C PRO A 324 35.76 18.46 10.85
N GLY A 325 36.46 19.04 11.82
CA GLY A 325 36.49 20.50 12.02
C GLY A 325 37.14 21.30 10.87
N ASP A 326 38.09 20.71 10.15
CA ASP A 326 38.72 21.32 8.98
C ASP A 326 37.71 21.55 7.84
N VAL A 327 36.77 20.62 7.65
CA VAL A 327 35.69 20.77 6.65
C VAL A 327 34.71 21.87 7.05
N TRP A 328 34.40 22.00 8.35
CA TRP A 328 33.59 23.13 8.85
C TRP A 328 34.28 24.48 8.64
N GLN A 329 35.58 24.56 8.96
CA GLN A 329 36.36 25.79 8.75
C GLN A 329 36.37 26.18 7.27
N ALA A 330 36.60 25.22 6.37
CA ALA A 330 36.56 25.44 4.94
C ALA A 330 35.18 25.91 4.46
N ALA A 331 34.09 25.32 4.96
CA ALA A 331 32.73 25.71 4.60
C ALA A 331 32.39 27.14 5.04
N HIS A 332 32.80 27.54 6.25
CA HIS A 332 32.63 28.92 6.72
C HIS A 332 33.53 29.92 5.96
N ALA A 333 34.77 29.52 5.63
CA ALA A 333 35.65 30.34 4.80
C ALA A 333 35.05 30.55 3.41
N TRP A 334 34.55 29.49 2.75
CA TRP A 334 33.83 29.60 1.49
C TRP A 334 32.61 30.51 1.60
N LEU A 335 31.80 30.35 2.66
CA LEU A 335 30.62 31.18 2.89
C LEU A 335 30.98 32.67 3.05
N SER A 336 32.09 32.99 3.73
CA SER A 336 32.54 34.37 3.93
C SER A 336 32.97 35.08 2.64
N CYS A 337 33.31 34.33 1.59
CA CYS A 337 33.64 34.88 0.28
C CYS A 337 32.40 35.20 -0.57
N GLN A 338 31.20 34.83 -0.12
CA GLN A 338 29.97 35.00 -0.89
C GLN A 338 29.42 36.41 -0.79
N THR A 339 29.07 36.99 -1.94
CA THR A 339 28.43 38.32 -2.03
C THR A 339 26.91 38.24 -1.94
N GLY A 340 26.32 37.07 -2.21
CA GLY A 340 24.87 36.82 -2.27
C GLY A 340 24.21 36.33 -0.97
N LEU A 341 24.83 36.55 0.20
CA LEU A 341 24.32 36.02 1.48
C LEU A 341 22.97 36.62 1.92
N LYS A 342 22.68 37.85 1.47
CA LYS A 342 21.38 38.48 1.69
C LYS A 342 20.46 38.18 0.51
N ARG A 343 19.40 37.42 0.76
CA ARG A 343 18.40 37.05 -0.23
C ARG A 343 17.01 37.26 0.36
N ILE A 344 16.22 38.12 -0.27
CA ILE A 344 14.81 38.27 0.08
C ILE A 344 14.10 36.98 -0.34
N PRO A 345 13.44 36.24 0.58
CA PRO A 345 12.68 35.06 0.20
C PRO A 345 11.63 35.45 -0.84
N PRO A 346 11.41 34.63 -1.89
CA PRO A 346 10.38 34.95 -2.86
C PRO A 346 9.02 35.01 -2.16
N MET A 347 8.21 36.02 -2.49
CA MET A 347 6.88 36.21 -1.88
C MET A 347 5.97 35.01 -2.12
N MET A 348 6.16 34.32 -3.24
CA MET A 348 5.49 33.08 -3.58
C MET A 348 6.53 32.03 -3.92
N ALA A 349 6.33 30.79 -3.45
CA ALA A 349 7.19 29.68 -3.84
C ALA A 349 7.11 29.49 -5.37
N PRO A 350 8.22 29.14 -6.04
CA PRO A 350 8.18 28.84 -7.47
C PRO A 350 7.25 27.65 -7.71
N ASP A 351 6.43 27.76 -8.75
CA ASP A 351 5.60 26.65 -9.18
C ASP A 351 6.45 25.65 -9.94
N ARG A 352 6.56 24.44 -9.39
CA ARG A 352 7.33 23.33 -9.96
C ARG A 352 6.46 22.08 -9.88
N PRO A 353 5.48 21.93 -10.77
CA PRO A 353 4.55 20.81 -10.74
C PRO A 353 5.29 19.49 -11.00
N LEU A 354 4.65 18.39 -10.60
CA LEU A 354 5.11 17.05 -10.96
C LEU A 354 4.80 16.80 -12.44
N LYS A 355 5.79 16.34 -13.21
CA LYS A 355 5.60 15.96 -14.61
C LYS A 355 4.77 14.68 -14.72
N VAL A 356 3.54 14.82 -15.20
CA VAL A 356 2.56 13.72 -15.32
C VAL A 356 3.07 12.65 -16.28
N GLU A 357 3.69 13.04 -17.38
CA GLU A 357 4.23 12.13 -18.40
C GLU A 357 5.36 11.26 -17.81
N THR A 358 6.17 11.84 -16.92
CA THR A 358 7.23 11.08 -16.22
C THR A 358 6.61 10.08 -15.24
N TRP A 359 5.55 10.45 -14.52
CA TRP A 359 4.82 9.53 -13.63
C TRP A 359 4.21 8.36 -14.40
N GLU A 360 3.49 8.66 -15.49
CA GLU A 360 2.88 7.66 -16.36
C GLU A 360 3.93 6.69 -16.90
N ALA A 361 5.04 7.20 -17.43
CA ALA A 361 6.12 6.38 -17.96
C ALA A 361 6.79 5.50 -16.88
N LEU A 362 6.98 6.04 -15.66
CA LEU A 362 7.57 5.27 -14.55
C LEU A 362 6.63 4.16 -14.06
N MET A 363 5.32 4.43 -13.97
CA MET A 363 4.33 3.51 -13.42
C MET A 363 3.73 2.56 -14.46
N ALA A 364 3.85 2.84 -15.76
CA ALA A 364 3.25 2.05 -16.83
C ALA A 364 3.54 0.53 -16.73
N PRO A 365 4.79 0.06 -16.49
CA PRO A 365 5.05 -1.37 -16.36
C PRO A 365 4.28 -2.01 -15.20
N TYR A 366 4.18 -1.30 -14.07
CA TYR A 366 3.45 -1.78 -12.90
C TYR A 366 1.96 -1.84 -13.19
N ARG A 367 1.37 -0.75 -13.69
CA ARG A 367 -0.06 -0.67 -14.05
C ARG A 367 -0.46 -1.74 -15.06
N GLN A 368 0.37 -2.00 -16.07
CA GLN A 368 0.12 -3.05 -17.06
C GLN A 368 0.04 -4.43 -16.40
N LYS A 369 0.85 -4.68 -15.36
CA LYS A 369 0.88 -5.97 -14.66
C LYS A 369 -0.22 -6.14 -13.62
N THR A 370 -0.68 -5.05 -13.02
CA THR A 370 -1.59 -5.03 -11.85
C THR A 370 -2.97 -4.47 -12.19
N ASN A 371 -3.44 -4.66 -13.43
CA ASN A 371 -4.76 -4.25 -13.89
C ASN A 371 -5.08 -2.76 -13.64
N GLY A 372 -4.10 -1.89 -13.92
CA GLY A 372 -4.23 -0.43 -13.82
C GLY A 372 -3.73 0.16 -12.49
N ALA A 373 -3.53 -0.65 -11.44
CA ALA A 373 -3.14 -0.21 -10.10
C ALA A 373 -3.99 0.97 -9.59
N HIS A 374 -5.31 0.78 -9.46
CA HIS A 374 -6.25 1.84 -9.07
C HIS A 374 -5.99 2.42 -7.67
N TRP A 375 -5.22 1.73 -6.83
CA TRP A 375 -4.75 2.20 -5.53
C TRP A 375 -3.59 3.22 -5.60
N LEU A 376 -3.01 3.46 -6.79
CA LEU A 376 -2.06 4.54 -7.03
C LEU A 376 -2.72 5.65 -7.87
N PRO A 377 -2.43 6.93 -7.56
CA PRO A 377 -3.06 8.05 -8.26
C PRO A 377 -2.72 8.00 -9.75
N GLU A 378 -3.72 8.10 -10.62
CA GLU A 378 -3.52 8.16 -12.08
C GLU A 378 -2.57 9.29 -12.45
N ASN A 379 -2.82 10.48 -11.89
CA ASN A 379 -2.02 11.67 -12.10
C ASN A 379 -1.18 12.01 -10.86
N ALA A 380 0.11 12.26 -11.06
CA ALA A 380 0.99 12.75 -10.01
C ALA A 380 0.68 14.23 -9.70
N THR A 381 0.00 14.49 -8.59
CA THR A 381 -0.18 15.84 -8.03
C THR A 381 0.55 15.98 -6.70
N LEU A 382 0.87 17.20 -6.29
CA LEU A 382 1.50 17.45 -4.98
C LEU A 382 0.63 16.92 -3.83
N SER A 383 -0.69 17.05 -3.95
CA SER A 383 -1.64 16.52 -2.96
C SER A 383 -1.64 14.99 -2.94
N ALA A 384 -1.62 14.33 -4.10
CA ALA A 384 -1.56 12.89 -4.17
C ALA A 384 -0.25 12.34 -3.58
N PHE A 385 0.90 12.98 -3.87
CA PHE A 385 2.17 12.61 -3.25
C PHE A 385 2.21 12.86 -1.75
N GLY A 386 1.60 13.95 -1.27
CA GLY A 386 1.43 14.18 0.16
C GLY A 386 0.58 13.09 0.83
N GLN A 387 -0.46 12.60 0.16
CA GLN A 387 -1.27 11.49 0.67
C GLN A 387 -0.46 10.18 0.74
N LEU A 388 0.25 9.82 -0.34
CA LEU A 388 1.12 8.63 -0.36
C LEU A 388 2.19 8.68 0.75
N ASP A 389 2.71 9.88 1.03
CA ASP A 389 3.67 10.08 2.12
C ASP A 389 3.04 9.90 3.50
N ASN A 390 1.87 10.51 3.70
CA ASN A 390 1.11 10.35 4.95
C ASN A 390 0.73 8.89 5.21
N ASP A 391 0.40 8.13 4.16
CA ASP A 391 0.07 6.71 4.27
C ASP A 391 1.29 5.86 4.64
N LEU A 392 2.45 6.15 4.07
CA LEU A 392 3.72 5.54 4.48
C LEU A 392 4.10 5.91 5.93
N ALA A 393 3.86 7.16 6.35
CA ALA A 393 4.12 7.60 7.71
C ALA A 393 3.15 6.94 8.71
N ASP A 394 1.88 6.75 8.33
CA ASP A 394 0.91 5.99 9.13
C ASP A 394 1.33 4.52 9.27
N LEU A 395 1.77 3.90 8.17
CA LEU A 395 2.32 2.55 8.15
C LEU A 395 3.53 2.40 9.08
N ALA A 396 4.48 3.33 9.01
CA ALA A 396 5.65 3.36 9.88
C ALA A 396 5.27 3.48 11.35
N ARG A 397 4.29 4.34 11.68
CA ARG A 397 3.78 4.52 13.04
C ARG A 397 3.17 3.24 13.60
N ARG A 398 2.31 2.57 12.82
CA ARG A 398 1.66 1.30 13.20
C ARG A 398 2.67 0.19 13.49
N ALA A 399 3.79 0.19 12.79
CA ALA A 399 4.87 -0.77 12.99
C ALA A 399 5.88 -0.37 14.08
N GLY A 400 5.74 0.81 14.70
CA GLY A 400 6.66 1.29 15.72
C GLY A 400 8.04 1.70 15.18
N VAL A 401 8.14 2.09 13.89
CA VAL A 401 9.39 2.54 13.27
C VAL A 401 9.80 3.88 13.90
N SER A 402 10.81 3.85 14.77
CA SER A 402 11.29 5.03 15.50
C SER A 402 12.24 5.92 14.69
N SER A 403 12.88 5.37 13.66
CA SER A 403 13.82 6.09 12.79
C SER A 403 13.16 6.77 11.59
N TRP A 404 11.87 7.13 11.69
CA TRP A 404 11.15 7.91 10.68
C TRP A 404 11.59 9.38 10.73
N LEU A 405 12.87 9.59 10.44
CA LEU A 405 13.43 10.92 10.26
C LEU A 405 12.95 11.43 8.90
N PHE A 406 12.68 12.73 8.80
CA PHE A 406 12.16 13.44 7.61
C PHE A 406 10.62 13.53 7.52
N THR A 407 10.03 14.27 8.47
CA THR A 407 8.81 15.07 8.25
C THR A 407 9.17 16.49 7.83
#